data_AF-A0A957YK36-F1
#
_entry.id   AF-A0A957YK36-F1
#
_cell.length_a   1.000
_cell.length_b   1.000
_cell.length_c   1.000
_cell.angle_alpha   90.00
_cell.angle_beta   90.00
_cell.angle_gamma   90.00
#
_symmetry.space_group_name_H-M   'P 1'
#
loop_
_entity.id
_entity.type
_entity.pdbx_description
1 polymer ?
#
loop_
_entity_poly.entity_id
_entity_poly.type
_entity_poly.pdbx_seq_one_letter_code
_entity_poly.pdbx_strand_id
1 'polypeptide(L)'
;TKNKNTFMLSGGSAYLTNEYGDLIDMRLSYDQQAKELWFSSQHSDIFQKYIGQHPQDLLSDKDAREIFLTLMSPEEFKTFRHNISTASGIYSRNHGRYIIATGMAPHSGGDPAAFFIVDTIYYQFTVGLYHDGYMRLISSMRENGELTIGGDILDEILENYNMVWDFENQKPRKKGQP
;
A
#
# COMPACT_ATOMS: atom_id res chain seq x y z
N THR A 1 -27.67 2.50 -15.28
CA THR A 1 -27.62 1.52 -16.39
C THR A 1 -26.50 0.54 -16.06
N LYS A 2 -26.82 -0.72 -15.71
CA LYS A 2 -25.81 -1.73 -15.35
C LYS A 2 -24.90 -2.00 -16.55
N ASN A 3 -23.59 -1.83 -16.38
CA ASN A 3 -22.60 -2.07 -17.42
C ASN A 3 -22.56 -3.57 -17.75
N LYS A 4 -22.99 -3.96 -18.96
CA LYS A 4 -23.22 -5.35 -19.39
C LYS A 4 -21.98 -6.04 -19.98
N ASN A 5 -20.81 -5.43 -19.91
CA ASN A 5 -19.66 -5.80 -20.75
C ASN A 5 -18.46 -6.38 -19.96
N THR A 6 -18.64 -6.64 -18.67
CA THR A 6 -17.63 -7.30 -17.84
C THR A 6 -18.27 -8.56 -17.26
N PHE A 7 -17.72 -9.72 -17.61
CA PHE A 7 -18.12 -10.98 -17.00
C PHE A 7 -16.97 -11.43 -16.09
N MET A 8 -17.25 -11.56 -14.79
CA MET A 8 -16.31 -12.20 -13.87
C MET A 8 -16.29 -13.69 -14.16
N LEU A 9 -15.17 -14.19 -14.68
CA LEU A 9 -14.84 -15.61 -14.68
C LEU A 9 -14.21 -15.93 -13.32
N SER A 10 -15.04 -16.32 -12.35
CA SER A 10 -14.53 -16.85 -11.07
C SER A 10 -14.10 -18.30 -11.26
N GLY A 11 -12.84 -18.52 -11.59
CA GLY A 11 -12.17 -19.82 -11.48
C GLY A 11 -11.46 -19.92 -10.13
N GLY A 12 -11.66 -21.03 -9.41
CA GLY A 12 -10.95 -21.31 -8.16
C GLY A 12 -9.44 -21.44 -8.39
N SER A 13 -8.68 -20.64 -7.63
CA SER A 13 -7.23 -20.54 -7.45
C SER A 13 -6.34 -21.00 -8.63
N ALA A 14 -6.05 -20.07 -9.53
CA ALA A 14 -4.77 -20.06 -10.22
C ALA A 14 -3.77 -19.33 -9.31
N TYR A 15 -3.02 -20.07 -8.49
CA TYR A 15 -1.93 -19.47 -7.73
C TYR A 15 -0.85 -18.99 -8.69
N LEU A 16 -0.55 -17.69 -8.67
CA LEU A 16 0.69 -17.18 -9.24
C LEU A 16 1.73 -17.16 -8.14
N THR A 17 2.90 -17.71 -8.43
CA THR A 17 4.06 -17.56 -7.56
C THR A 17 4.62 -16.16 -7.81
N ASN A 18 4.74 -15.34 -6.76
CA ASN A 18 5.49 -14.09 -6.87
C ASN A 18 6.99 -14.38 -7.08
N GLU A 19 7.79 -13.34 -7.24
CA GLU A 19 9.25 -13.44 -7.34
C GLU A 19 9.93 -14.11 -6.11
N TYR A 20 9.19 -14.29 -5.02
CA TYR A 20 9.62 -14.92 -3.76
C TYR A 20 9.12 -16.36 -3.58
N GLY A 21 8.31 -16.89 -4.51
CA GLY A 21 7.77 -18.25 -4.41
C GLY A 21 6.51 -18.41 -3.53
N ASP A 22 5.91 -17.30 -3.08
CA ASP A 22 4.63 -17.33 -2.35
C ASP A 22 3.47 -17.58 -3.31
N LEU A 23 2.52 -18.43 -2.91
CA LEU A 23 1.27 -18.63 -3.63
C LEU A 23 0.32 -17.44 -3.39
N ILE A 24 0.01 -16.70 -4.45
CA ILE A 24 -0.95 -15.59 -4.39
C ILE A 24 -2.33 -16.07 -4.86
N ASP A 25 -3.36 -15.90 -4.03
CA ASP A 25 -4.75 -16.05 -4.46
C ASP A 25 -5.11 -14.92 -5.44
N MET A 26 -5.19 -15.28 -6.72
CA MET A 26 -5.49 -14.36 -7.82
C MET A 26 -6.93 -14.54 -8.31
N ARG A 27 -7.57 -13.41 -8.62
CA ARG A 27 -8.69 -13.32 -9.55
C ARG A 27 -8.16 -13.11 -10.96
N LEU A 28 -8.69 -13.90 -11.88
CA LEU A 28 -8.51 -13.70 -13.31
C LEU A 28 -9.68 -12.87 -13.85
N SER A 29 -9.37 -11.71 -14.40
CA SER A 29 -10.34 -10.81 -15.03
C SER A 29 -10.00 -10.67 -16.52
N TYR A 30 -10.99 -10.80 -17.40
CA TYR A 30 -10.82 -10.59 -18.84
C TYR A 30 -11.54 -9.31 -19.26
N ASP A 31 -10.79 -8.37 -19.81
CA ASP A 31 -11.35 -7.16 -20.44
C ASP A 31 -11.60 -7.45 -21.92
N GLN A 32 -12.87 -7.48 -22.32
CA GLN A 32 -13.27 -7.73 -23.70
C GLN A 32 -12.94 -6.58 -24.68
N GLN A 33 -12.89 -5.33 -24.21
CA GLN A 33 -12.58 -4.18 -25.06
C GLN A 33 -11.09 -4.10 -25.35
N ALA A 34 -10.27 -4.28 -24.31
CA ALA A 34 -8.82 -4.33 -24.45
C ALA A 34 -8.33 -5.66 -25.04
N LYS A 35 -9.15 -6.72 -24.95
CA LYS A 35 -8.78 -8.12 -25.26
C LYS A 35 -7.61 -8.61 -24.42
N GLU A 36 -7.60 -8.22 -23.14
CA GLU A 36 -6.50 -8.47 -22.22
C GLU A 36 -6.96 -9.26 -20.98
N LEU A 37 -6.07 -10.12 -20.49
CA LEU A 37 -6.24 -10.84 -19.22
C LEU A 37 -5.47 -10.11 -18.13
N TRP A 38 -6.13 -9.90 -17.00
CA TRP A 38 -5.61 -9.22 -15.83
C TRP A 38 -5.67 -10.18 -14.65
N PHE A 39 -4.58 -10.25 -13.90
CA PHE A 39 -4.56 -10.98 -12.65
C PHE A 39 -4.50 -9.96 -11.51
N SER A 40 -5.38 -10.08 -10.52
CA SER A 40 -5.44 -9.20 -9.36
C SER A 40 -5.74 -9.99 -8.10
N SER A 41 -5.32 -9.56 -6.91
CA SER A 41 -5.75 -10.21 -5.67
C SER A 41 -7.26 -10.02 -5.44
N GLN A 42 -7.88 -10.88 -4.61
CA GLN A 42 -9.31 -10.81 -4.33
C GLN A 42 -9.80 -9.48 -3.73
N HIS A 43 -8.94 -8.74 -3.02
CA HIS A 43 -9.26 -7.43 -2.46
C HIS A 43 -8.70 -6.26 -3.29
N SER A 44 -7.92 -6.53 -4.34
CA SER A 44 -7.35 -5.51 -5.23
C SER A 44 -8.45 -4.63 -5.84
N ASP A 45 -9.59 -5.22 -6.20
CA ASP A 45 -10.71 -4.52 -6.85
C ASP A 45 -11.23 -3.31 -6.04
N ILE A 46 -11.16 -3.36 -4.71
CA ILE A 46 -11.54 -2.24 -3.83
C ILE A 46 -10.63 -1.02 -4.09
N PHE A 47 -9.34 -1.28 -4.30
CA PHE A 47 -8.31 -0.26 -4.42
C PHE A 47 -7.99 0.11 -5.87
N GLN A 48 -8.36 -0.71 -6.85
CA GLN A 48 -8.09 -0.47 -8.27
C GLN A 48 -8.61 0.88 -8.76
N LYS A 49 -9.78 1.33 -8.28
CA LYS A 49 -10.35 2.65 -8.65
C LYS A 49 -9.48 3.84 -8.24
N TYR A 50 -8.53 3.64 -7.32
CA TYR A 50 -7.61 4.69 -6.88
C TYR A 50 -6.24 4.63 -7.56
N ILE A 51 -5.93 3.56 -8.31
CA ILE A 51 -4.66 3.50 -9.04
C ILE A 51 -4.60 4.64 -10.07
N GLY A 52 -3.49 5.36 -10.08
CA GLY A 52 -3.27 6.58 -10.85
C GLY A 52 -3.89 7.85 -10.26
N GLN A 53 -4.76 7.73 -9.25
CA GLN A 53 -5.40 8.86 -8.58
C GLN A 53 -4.49 9.44 -7.49
N HIS A 54 -4.80 10.65 -7.03
CA HIS A 54 -4.05 11.27 -5.97
C HIS A 54 -4.38 10.57 -4.63
N PRO A 55 -3.42 10.39 -3.70
CA PRO A 55 -3.67 9.73 -2.41
C PRO A 55 -4.85 10.31 -1.63
N GLN A 56 -5.10 11.62 -1.78
CA GLN A 56 -6.21 12.30 -1.13
C GLN A 56 -7.59 11.80 -1.58
N ASP A 57 -7.71 11.22 -2.77
CA ASP A 57 -8.97 10.66 -3.27
C ASP A 57 -9.37 9.42 -2.48
N LEU A 58 -8.38 8.56 -2.16
CA LEU A 58 -8.56 7.40 -1.29
C LEU A 58 -8.77 7.85 0.17
N LEU A 59 -7.97 8.78 0.67
CA LEU A 59 -8.03 9.23 2.07
C LEU A 59 -9.28 10.09 2.39
N SER A 60 -9.97 10.60 1.37
CA SER A 60 -11.24 11.32 1.52
C SER A 60 -12.46 10.41 1.37
N ASP A 61 -12.29 9.20 0.83
CA ASP A 61 -13.34 8.18 0.77
C ASP A 61 -13.67 7.72 2.20
N LYS A 62 -14.96 7.69 2.54
CA LYS A 62 -15.41 7.38 3.90
C LYS A 62 -15.00 5.97 4.30
N ASP A 63 -15.21 4.98 3.43
CA ASP A 63 -15.00 3.58 3.77
C ASP A 63 -13.51 3.26 3.88
N ALA A 64 -12.70 3.82 2.97
CA ALA A 64 -11.25 3.69 3.06
C ALA A 64 -10.68 4.42 4.29
N ARG A 65 -11.18 5.62 4.62
CA ARG A 65 -10.73 6.40 5.77
C ARG A 65 -10.94 5.66 7.09
N GLU A 66 -12.08 4.99 7.28
CA GLU A 66 -12.34 4.23 8.51
C GLU A 66 -11.25 3.20 8.77
N ILE A 67 -10.69 2.57 7.73
CA ILE A 67 -9.59 1.62 7.87
C ILE A 67 -8.37 2.29 8.50
N PHE A 68 -7.93 3.45 7.99
CA PHE A 68 -6.79 4.15 8.58
C PHE A 68 -7.05 4.60 10.02
N LEU A 69 -8.30 4.99 10.32
CA LEU A 69 -8.71 5.36 11.68
C LEU A 69 -8.74 4.18 12.66
N THR A 70 -8.75 2.92 12.16
CA THR A 70 -8.51 1.75 13.02
C THR A 70 -7.05 1.60 13.45
N LEU A 71 -6.12 2.21 12.70
CA LEU A 71 -4.67 2.10 12.92
C LEU A 71 -4.10 3.25 13.73
N MET A 72 -4.73 4.43 13.63
CA MET A 72 -4.23 5.66 14.23
C MET A 72 -5.37 6.57 14.67
N SER A 73 -5.09 7.46 15.61
CA SER A 73 -6.04 8.47 16.06
C SER A 73 -6.44 9.44 14.93
N PRO A 74 -7.59 10.13 15.04
CA PRO A 74 -8.00 11.16 14.08
C PRO A 74 -6.95 12.27 13.89
N GLU A 75 -6.23 12.65 14.94
CA GLU A 75 -5.16 13.64 14.93
C GLU A 75 -3.93 13.15 14.15
N GLU A 76 -3.53 11.90 14.36
CA GLU A 76 -2.48 11.25 13.59
C GLU A 76 -2.88 11.12 12.12
N PHE A 77 -4.14 10.77 11.84
CA PHE A 77 -4.66 10.68 10.48
C PHE A 77 -4.65 12.03 9.75
N LYS A 78 -4.98 13.13 10.44
CA LYS A 78 -4.84 14.49 9.88
C LYS A 78 -3.40 14.81 9.53
N THR A 79 -2.47 14.46 10.44
CA THR A 79 -1.03 14.64 10.23
C THR A 79 -0.54 13.82 9.03
N PHE A 80 -0.92 12.55 8.97
CA PHE A 80 -0.65 11.67 7.85
C PHE A 80 -1.16 12.23 6.52
N ARG A 81 -2.42 12.66 6.45
CA ARG A 81 -3.00 13.29 5.25
C ARG A 81 -2.22 14.53 4.82
N HIS A 82 -1.76 15.34 5.77
CA HIS A 82 -0.93 16.51 5.45
C HIS A 82 0.43 16.09 4.87
N ASN A 83 1.10 15.12 5.51
CA ASN A 83 2.43 14.66 5.13
C ASN A 83 2.48 13.88 3.80
N ILE A 84 1.33 13.48 3.25
CA ILE A 84 1.22 12.83 1.92
C ILE A 84 0.51 13.72 0.89
N SER A 85 0.36 15.01 1.16
CA SER A 85 -0.45 15.91 0.32
C SER A 85 0.20 16.32 -0.99
N THR A 86 1.54 16.29 -1.08
CA THR A 86 2.28 16.46 -2.33
C THR A 86 2.85 15.08 -2.70
N ALA A 87 2.10 14.33 -3.50
CA ALA A 87 2.40 12.92 -3.77
C ALA A 87 2.36 12.61 -5.27
N SER A 88 3.07 11.54 -5.65
CA SER A 88 2.77 10.83 -6.88
C SER A 88 1.43 10.10 -6.74
N GLY A 89 0.79 9.80 -7.87
CA GLY A 89 -0.42 8.99 -7.87
C GLY A 89 -0.20 7.63 -7.20
N ILE A 90 -1.29 7.06 -6.67
CA ILE A 90 -1.28 5.72 -6.08
C ILE A 90 -0.91 4.72 -7.18
N TYR A 91 -0.01 3.79 -6.89
CA TYR A 91 0.42 2.77 -7.84
C TYR A 91 0.32 1.37 -7.26
N SER A 92 0.34 0.37 -8.13
CA SER A 92 0.35 -1.04 -7.73
C SER A 92 1.70 -1.70 -8.02
N ARG A 93 2.03 -2.69 -7.20
CA ARG A 93 3.21 -3.57 -7.37
C ARG A 93 2.80 -5.03 -7.21
N ASN A 94 3.65 -5.91 -7.73
CA ASN A 94 3.50 -7.36 -7.64
C ASN A 94 2.09 -7.83 -8.05
N HIS A 95 1.69 -7.47 -9.28
CA HIS A 95 0.37 -7.81 -9.87
C HIS A 95 -0.84 -7.36 -9.03
N GLY A 96 -0.74 -6.18 -8.40
CA GLY A 96 -1.84 -5.64 -7.61
C GLY A 96 -1.93 -6.17 -6.18
N ARG A 97 -0.95 -6.98 -5.73
CA ARG A 97 -0.81 -7.36 -4.31
C ARG A 97 -0.61 -6.12 -3.45
N TYR A 98 0.32 -5.26 -3.82
CA TYR A 98 0.62 -4.05 -3.05
C TYR A 98 0.05 -2.82 -3.73
N ILE A 99 -0.65 -1.99 -2.95
CA ILE A 99 -1.12 -0.67 -3.34
C ILE A 99 -0.36 0.34 -2.51
N ILE A 100 0.35 1.25 -3.18
CA ILE A 100 1.35 2.08 -2.54
C ILE A 100 1.12 3.54 -2.93
N ALA A 101 1.33 4.44 -1.98
CA ALA A 101 1.59 5.83 -2.29
C ALA A 101 2.61 6.43 -1.34
N THR A 102 3.36 7.38 -1.85
CA THR A 102 4.39 8.14 -1.14
C THR A 102 4.18 9.63 -1.42
N GLY A 103 4.45 10.48 -0.45
CA GLY A 103 4.36 11.91 -0.62
C GLY A 103 5.03 12.69 0.50
N MET A 104 4.99 14.01 0.36
CA MET A 104 5.52 14.95 1.33
C MET A 104 4.51 16.05 1.66
N ALA A 105 4.72 16.72 2.79
CA ALA A 105 3.98 17.93 3.10
C ALA A 105 4.28 19.04 2.07
N PRO A 106 3.36 19.98 1.83
CA PRO A 106 3.57 21.04 0.85
C PRO A 106 4.69 21.97 1.33
N HIS A 107 5.52 22.44 0.39
CA HIS A 107 6.61 23.39 0.66
C HIS A 107 7.65 22.90 1.69
N SER A 108 7.77 21.59 1.89
CA SER A 108 8.58 20.97 2.94
C SER A 108 9.99 20.53 2.50
N GLY A 109 10.26 20.49 1.18
CA GLY A 109 11.54 20.03 0.66
C GLY A 109 11.83 18.53 0.91
N GLY A 110 10.82 17.74 1.31
CA GLY A 110 10.95 16.30 1.57
C GLY A 110 10.78 15.88 3.03
N ASP A 111 10.59 16.84 3.96
CA ASP A 111 10.34 16.56 5.38
C ASP A 111 9.38 17.61 5.98
N PRO A 112 8.19 17.22 6.49
CA PRO A 112 7.77 15.85 6.75
C PRO A 112 7.22 15.12 5.52
N ALA A 113 7.35 13.79 5.54
CA ALA A 113 6.88 12.90 4.48
C ALA A 113 6.10 11.72 5.02
N ALA A 114 5.34 11.08 4.16
CA ALA A 114 4.56 9.92 4.53
C ALA A 114 4.34 8.97 3.35
N PHE A 115 4.04 7.72 3.69
CA PHE A 115 3.62 6.72 2.72
C PHE A 115 2.56 5.82 3.31
N PHE A 116 1.84 5.11 2.44
CA PHE A 116 1.10 3.92 2.85
C PHE A 116 1.37 2.75 1.91
N ILE A 117 1.23 1.55 2.45
CA ILE A 117 1.25 0.28 1.74
C ILE A 117 0.00 -0.48 2.16
N VAL A 118 -0.74 -1.00 1.19
CA VAL A 118 -1.83 -1.95 1.41
C VAL A 118 -1.43 -3.28 0.80
N ASP A 119 -1.24 -4.32 1.62
CA ASP A 119 -1.18 -5.70 1.16
C ASP A 119 -2.62 -6.21 0.99
N THR A 120 -3.04 -6.33 -0.26
CA THR A 120 -4.40 -6.70 -0.64
C THR A 120 -4.67 -8.20 -0.54
N ILE A 121 -3.66 -9.05 -0.31
CA ILE A 121 -3.91 -10.47 -0.03
C ILE A 121 -4.39 -10.62 1.41
N TYR A 122 -3.64 -10.01 2.34
CA TYR A 122 -3.89 -10.15 3.77
C TYR A 122 -4.75 -9.02 4.34
N TYR A 123 -5.16 -8.08 3.49
CA TYR A 123 -5.89 -6.88 3.88
C TYR A 123 -5.17 -6.13 5.02
N GLN A 124 -3.85 -6.01 4.88
CA GLN A 124 -2.98 -5.35 5.85
C GLN A 124 -2.61 -3.96 5.37
N PHE A 125 -2.56 -3.03 6.30
CA PHE A 125 -2.31 -1.62 6.05
C PHE A 125 -1.11 -1.19 6.86
N THR A 126 -0.18 -0.52 6.19
CA THR A 126 0.98 0.09 6.82
C THR A 126 1.04 1.55 6.42
N VAL A 127 1.28 2.41 7.38
CA VAL A 127 1.56 3.83 7.20
C VAL A 127 2.95 4.12 7.76
N GLY A 128 3.75 4.83 6.98
CA GLY A 128 5.01 5.42 7.44
C GLY A 128 4.90 6.92 7.55
N LEU A 129 5.42 7.46 8.65
CA LEU A 129 5.53 8.90 8.91
C LEU A 129 7.00 9.24 9.11
N TYR A 130 7.55 10.04 8.23
CA TYR A 130 8.92 10.52 8.27
C TYR A 130 8.97 11.97 8.76
N HIS A 131 9.79 12.23 9.78
CA HIS A 131 10.08 13.57 10.27
C HIS A 131 11.42 13.62 10.99
N ASP A 132 12.23 14.65 10.75
CA ASP A 132 13.52 14.92 11.40
C ASP A 132 14.51 13.73 11.32
N GLY A 133 14.47 12.98 10.23
CA GLY A 133 15.30 11.79 10.05
C GLY A 133 14.84 10.55 10.80
N TYR A 134 13.64 10.56 11.38
CA TYR A 134 13.03 9.41 12.03
C TYR A 134 11.80 8.94 11.24
N MET A 135 11.66 7.63 11.09
CA MET A 135 10.48 7.00 10.47
C MET A 135 9.72 6.23 11.53
N ARG A 136 8.45 6.59 11.72
CA ARG A 136 7.50 5.83 12.52
C ARG A 136 6.62 5.01 11.60
N LEU A 137 6.59 3.69 11.81
CA LEU A 137 5.65 2.81 11.13
C LEU A 137 4.45 2.50 12.03
N ILE A 138 3.27 2.51 11.43
CA ILE A 138 2.02 2.10 12.03
C ILE A 138 1.47 1.01 11.10
N SER A 139 1.30 -0.21 11.60
CA SER A 139 0.83 -1.32 10.78
C SER A 139 -0.25 -2.11 11.49
N SER A 140 -1.26 -2.58 10.76
CA SER A 140 -2.12 -3.65 11.25
C SER A 140 -1.29 -4.92 11.35
N MET A 141 -0.99 -5.37 12.57
CA MET A 141 -0.34 -6.66 12.79
C MET A 141 -1.29 -7.79 12.42
N ARG A 142 -0.74 -8.93 11.97
CA ARG A 142 -1.50 -10.19 11.92
C ARG A 142 -1.82 -10.67 13.35
N GLU A 143 -2.73 -11.63 13.47
CA GLU A 143 -3.03 -12.30 14.74
C GLU A 143 -1.78 -12.93 15.41
N ASN A 144 -0.75 -13.28 14.62
CA ASN A 144 0.53 -13.80 15.13
C ASN A 144 1.57 -12.73 15.49
N GLY A 145 1.24 -11.44 15.36
CA GLY A 145 2.13 -10.31 15.69
C GLY A 145 3.21 -10.00 14.66
N GLU A 146 3.25 -10.69 13.52
CA GLU A 146 4.29 -10.47 12.50
C GLU A 146 3.93 -9.36 11.50
N LEU A 147 4.94 -8.60 11.11
CA LEU A 147 4.86 -7.56 10.09
C LEU A 147 5.18 -8.19 8.72
N THR A 148 4.15 -8.65 8.01
CA THR A 148 4.26 -9.24 6.67
C THR A 148 4.07 -8.20 5.57
N ILE A 149 4.82 -7.10 5.64
CA ILE A 149 5.05 -6.32 4.43
C ILE A 149 6.10 -7.08 3.62
N GLY A 150 5.99 -7.06 2.29
CA GLY A 150 7.10 -7.50 1.44
C GLY A 150 8.34 -6.69 1.83
N GLY A 151 9.34 -7.34 2.44
CA GLY A 151 10.52 -6.66 2.96
C GLY A 151 11.20 -5.81 1.89
N ASP A 152 11.16 -6.28 0.64
CA ASP A 152 11.57 -5.59 -0.58
C ASP A 152 10.84 -4.27 -0.82
N ILE A 153 9.51 -4.26 -0.72
CA ILE A 153 8.69 -3.05 -0.94
C ILE A 153 8.96 -2.04 0.17
N LEU A 154 9.03 -2.50 1.42
CA LEU A 154 9.33 -1.63 2.55
C LEU A 154 10.75 -1.05 2.41
N ASP A 155 11.73 -1.89 2.09
CA ASP A 155 13.10 -1.47 1.88
C ASP A 155 13.19 -0.46 0.74
N GLU A 156 12.61 -0.71 -0.44
CA GLU A 156 12.56 0.25 -1.58
C GLU A 156 12.04 1.62 -1.14
N ILE A 157 10.98 1.66 -0.33
CA ILE A 157 10.43 2.91 0.20
C ILE A 157 11.39 3.56 1.20
N LEU A 158 11.95 2.79 2.14
CA LEU A 158 12.89 3.28 3.16
C LEU A 158 14.20 3.80 2.54
N GLU A 159 14.64 3.24 1.42
CA GLU A 159 15.85 3.69 0.71
C GLU A 159 15.71 5.14 0.23
N ASN A 160 14.51 5.58 -0.15
CA ASN A 160 14.25 6.98 -0.53
C ASN A 160 14.49 7.97 0.62
N TYR A 161 14.50 7.48 1.86
CA TYR A 161 14.77 8.25 3.08
C TYR A 161 16.15 7.97 3.68
N ASN A 162 17.04 7.26 2.97
CA ASN A 162 18.33 6.79 3.47
C ASN A 162 18.20 5.89 4.72
N MET A 163 17.15 5.08 4.77
CA MET A 163 16.85 4.14 5.84
C MET A 163 16.84 2.69 5.32
N VAL A 164 16.86 1.73 6.24
CA VAL A 164 16.70 0.29 6.01
C VAL A 164 15.83 -0.31 7.11
N TRP A 165 15.18 -1.44 6.83
CA TRP A 165 14.50 -2.20 7.86
C TRP A 165 15.51 -2.92 8.77
N ASP A 166 15.37 -2.73 10.08
CA ASP A 166 16.08 -3.52 11.08
C ASP A 166 15.23 -4.72 11.47
N PHE A 167 15.59 -5.90 10.94
CA PHE A 167 14.87 -7.15 11.21
C PHE A 167 14.97 -7.59 12.67
N GLU A 168 16.06 -7.26 13.37
CA GLU A 168 16.25 -7.67 14.77
C GLU A 168 15.35 -6.85 15.70
N ASN A 169 15.27 -5.54 15.47
CA ASN A 169 14.50 -4.61 16.30
C ASN A 169 13.10 -4.29 15.74
N GLN A 170 12.74 -4.85 14.58
CA GLN A 170 11.50 -4.62 13.84
C GLN A 170 11.14 -3.13 13.69
N LYS A 171 12.10 -2.33 13.24
CA LYS A 171 11.92 -0.88 13.07
C LYS A 171 12.78 -0.32 11.93
N PRO A 172 12.43 0.82 11.33
CA PRO A 172 13.34 1.50 10.40
C PRO A 172 14.55 2.07 11.15
N ARG A 173 15.74 2.01 10.55
CA ARG A 173 16.95 2.69 11.01
C ARG A 173 17.69 3.38 9.87
N LYS A 174 18.49 4.40 10.18
CA LYS A 174 19.34 5.06 9.18
C LYS A 174 20.43 4.10 8.70
N LYS A 175 20.74 4.15 7.39
CA LYS A 175 21.87 3.41 6.83
C LYS A 175 23.17 3.80 7.56
N GLY A 176 23.92 2.80 8.00
CA GLY A 176 25.22 2.98 8.67
C GLY A 176 25.18 3.28 10.17
N GLN A 177 24.01 3.32 10.82
CA GLN A 177 23.90 3.34 12.28
C GLN A 177 23.60 1.93 12.80
N PRO A 178 24.32 1.42 13.82
CA PRO A 178 24.05 0.10 14.40
C PRO A 178 22.65 0.02 15.01
#